data_AF-A0A2V9T753-F1
#
_entry.id   AF-A0A2V9T753-F1
#
_cell.length_a   1.000
_cell.length_b   1.000
_cell.length_c   1.000
_cell.angle_alpha   90.00
_cell.angle_beta   90.00
_cell.angle_gamma   90.00
#
_symmetry.space_group_name_H-M   'P 1'
#
loop_
_entity.id
_entity.type
_entity.pdbx_description
1 polymer ?
#
loop_
_entity_poly.entity_id
_entity_poly.type
_entity_poly.pdbx_seq_one_letter_code
_entity_poly.pdbx_strand_id
1 'polypeptide(L)'
;GQDSMLMLSIYTLAFILLKRGAEFQAGCVLACGLFKFQFIVPFVLILVLRKKWSTVSGVATVGALLVAASTKISGGQVITEYPRFLLLDRTYQQIAGFAPEYMPNIRGLLYLATKGRLPVAILGGLVAIFSLVALWLAAKNWQDRHFSLSFSASLFATLLASYHLYNYDLTLLLLPIAIVCGELAQRRRLLSIPGITTAALILLFTPPMHRLLLLHGVYALMCIPILVLFISAARLIRFSSNSQNAIA
;
A
#
# COMPACT_ATOMS: atom_id res chain seq x y z
N GLY A 1 10.61 11.97 4.83
CA GLY A 1 9.71 11.88 6.00
C GLY A 1 8.49 12.75 5.85
N GLN A 2 8.66 14.05 5.59
CA GLN A 2 7.57 15.03 5.47
C GLN A 2 6.50 14.62 4.44
N ASP A 3 6.92 14.12 3.27
CA ASP A 3 5.99 13.71 2.21
C ASP A 3 5.14 12.49 2.58
N SER A 4 5.60 11.67 3.53
CA SER A 4 4.87 10.49 4.00
C SER A 4 3.73 10.88 4.94
N MET A 5 3.86 11.98 5.67
CA MET A 5 2.76 12.58 6.44
C MET A 5 1.72 13.18 5.49
N LEU A 6 2.15 13.84 4.41
CA LEU A 6 1.25 14.33 3.37
C LEU A 6 0.47 13.18 2.71
N MET A 7 1.13 12.07 2.37
CA MET A 7 0.45 10.88 1.84
C MET A 7 -0.58 10.32 2.83
N LEU A 8 -0.26 10.28 4.12
CA LEU A 8 -1.20 9.86 5.16
C LEU A 8 -2.45 10.78 5.17
N SER A 9 -2.27 12.10 5.11
CA SER A 9 -3.38 13.05 5.02
C SER A 9 -4.22 12.85 3.76
N ILE A 10 -3.59 12.63 2.60
CA ILE A 10 -4.28 12.34 1.33
C ILE A 10 -5.14 11.08 1.44
N TYR A 11 -4.58 9.97 1.92
CA TYR A 11 -5.35 8.73 2.09
C TYR A 11 -6.46 8.87 3.14
N THR A 12 -6.24 9.67 4.19
CA THR A 12 -7.25 9.92 5.22
C THR A 12 -8.43 10.72 4.65
N LEU A 13 -8.15 11.77 3.88
CA LEU A 13 -9.19 12.54 3.19
C LEU A 13 -9.93 11.69 2.16
N ALA A 14 -9.20 10.88 1.38
CA ALA A 14 -9.81 9.94 0.44
C ALA A 14 -10.73 8.93 1.14
N PHE A 15 -10.32 8.39 2.29
CA PHE A 15 -11.15 7.51 3.11
C PHE A 15 -12.44 8.19 3.56
N ILE A 16 -12.35 9.43 4.06
CA ILE A 16 -13.52 10.21 4.51
C ILE A 16 -14.48 10.48 3.35
N LEU A 17 -13.96 10.88 2.19
CA LEU A 17 -14.77 11.19 1.01
C LEU A 17 -15.46 9.95 0.44
N LEU A 18 -14.74 8.82 0.35
CA LEU A 18 -15.33 7.54 -0.06
C LEU A 18 -16.42 7.09 0.92
N LYS A 19 -16.19 7.25 2.23
CA LYS A 19 -17.19 6.93 3.25
C LYS A 19 -18.44 7.81 3.17
N ARG A 20 -18.31 9.03 2.67
CA ARG A 20 -19.42 9.98 2.41
C ARG A 20 -20.10 9.76 1.05
N GLY A 21 -19.65 8.81 0.24
CA GLY A 21 -20.18 8.56 -1.11
C GLY A 21 -19.68 9.54 -2.18
N ALA A 22 -18.76 10.45 -1.84
CA ALA A 22 -18.16 11.41 -2.78
C ALA A 22 -17.02 10.76 -3.59
N GLU A 23 -17.34 9.71 -4.35
CA GLU A 23 -16.35 8.84 -5.02
C GLU A 23 -15.42 9.60 -5.98
N PHE A 24 -15.97 10.49 -6.82
CA PHE A 24 -15.17 11.29 -7.75
C PHE A 24 -14.18 12.22 -7.03
N GLN A 25 -14.64 12.93 -5.99
CA GLN A 25 -13.80 13.83 -5.20
C GLN A 25 -12.69 13.07 -4.47
N ALA A 26 -13.00 11.87 -3.96
CA ALA A 26 -11.97 11.00 -3.38
C ALA A 26 -10.90 10.63 -4.41
N GLY A 27 -11.30 10.38 -5.66
CA GLY A 27 -10.39 10.15 -6.77
C GLY A 27 -9.49 11.36 -7.05
N CYS A 28 -10.06 12.57 -7.10
CA CYS A 28 -9.31 13.80 -7.26
C CYS A 28 -8.26 13.99 -6.15
N VAL A 29 -8.65 13.73 -4.89
CA VAL A 29 -7.73 13.82 -3.74
C VAL A 29 -6.62 12.76 -3.83
N LEU A 30 -6.95 11.51 -4.21
CA LEU A 30 -5.95 10.47 -4.41
C LEU A 30 -4.93 10.83 -5.50
N ALA A 31 -5.36 11.48 -6.58
CA ALA A 31 -4.45 11.93 -7.64
C ALA A 31 -3.44 12.98 -7.17
N CYS A 32 -3.76 13.79 -6.15
CA CYS A 32 -2.75 14.68 -5.54
C CYS A 32 -1.58 13.90 -4.93
N GLY A 33 -1.74 12.61 -4.64
CA GLY A 33 -0.68 11.72 -4.16
C GLY A 33 0.20 11.12 -5.27
N LEU A 34 -0.02 11.45 -6.54
CA LEU A 34 0.72 10.88 -7.67
C LEU A 34 2.22 11.21 -7.66
N PHE A 35 2.65 12.21 -6.87
CA PHE A 35 4.08 12.41 -6.60
C PHE A 35 4.75 11.17 -5.99
N LYS A 36 3.97 10.32 -5.28
CA LYS A 36 4.35 8.96 -4.88
C LYS A 36 3.42 7.94 -5.56
N PHE A 37 3.52 7.87 -6.88
CA PHE A 37 2.72 6.97 -7.72
C PHE A 37 2.74 5.50 -7.27
N GLN A 38 3.83 5.03 -6.66
CA GLN A 38 3.95 3.66 -6.15
C GLN A 38 2.95 3.28 -5.05
N PHE A 39 2.31 4.26 -4.41
CA PHE A 39 1.22 4.01 -3.46
C PHE A 39 -0.14 4.17 -4.13
N ILE A 40 -0.31 5.22 -4.94
CA ILE A 40 -1.59 5.49 -5.62
C ILE A 40 -1.91 4.42 -6.65
N VAL A 41 -0.96 3.99 -7.49
CA VAL A 41 -1.19 3.06 -8.59
C VAL A 41 -1.67 1.68 -8.10
N PRO A 42 -1.00 1.01 -7.13
CA PRO A 42 -1.51 -0.27 -6.62
C PRO A 42 -2.88 -0.16 -5.95
N PHE A 43 -3.13 0.95 -5.24
CA PHE A 43 -4.43 1.18 -4.60
C PHE A 43 -5.54 1.38 -5.63
N VAL A 44 -5.29 2.20 -6.66
CA VAL A 44 -6.23 2.44 -7.76
C VAL A 44 -6.47 1.17 -8.56
N LEU A 45 -5.47 0.31 -8.75
CA LEU A 45 -5.64 -0.99 -9.41
C LEU A 45 -6.68 -1.85 -8.70
N ILE A 46 -6.68 -1.87 -7.36
CA ILE A 46 -7.71 -2.57 -6.58
C ILE A 46 -9.10 -1.96 -6.87
N LEU A 47 -9.21 -0.63 -6.93
CA LEU A 47 -10.47 0.06 -7.24
C LEU A 47 -10.98 -0.23 -8.66
N VAL A 48 -10.07 -0.32 -9.64
CA VAL A 48 -10.39 -0.75 -11.02
C VAL A 48 -10.95 -2.16 -11.03
N LEU A 49 -10.30 -3.11 -10.33
CA LEU A 49 -10.80 -4.49 -10.19
C LEU A 49 -12.16 -4.55 -9.51
N ARG A 50 -12.48 -3.56 -8.65
CA ARG A 50 -13.78 -3.40 -8.00
C ARG A 50 -14.78 -2.55 -8.77
N LYS A 51 -14.46 -2.15 -10.01
CA LYS A 51 -15.33 -1.33 -10.88
C LYS A 51 -15.78 -0.01 -10.23
N LYS A 52 -14.96 0.57 -9.36
CA LYS A 52 -15.21 1.88 -8.73
C LYS A 52 -14.87 3.03 -9.68
N TRP A 53 -15.55 3.04 -10.84
CA TRP A 53 -15.21 3.90 -11.97
C TRP A 53 -15.30 5.39 -11.67
N SER A 54 -16.18 5.81 -10.76
CA SER A 54 -16.29 7.21 -10.32
C SER A 54 -15.01 7.70 -9.64
N THR A 55 -14.43 6.90 -8.74
CA THR A 55 -13.13 7.21 -8.13
C THR A 55 -12.00 7.17 -9.14
N VAL A 56 -12.01 6.17 -10.04
CA VAL A 56 -10.97 6.01 -11.07
C VAL A 56 -10.98 7.20 -12.05
N SER A 57 -12.16 7.68 -12.45
CA SER A 57 -12.27 8.84 -13.33
C SER A 57 -11.80 10.14 -12.65
N GLY A 58 -12.06 10.31 -11.35
CA GLY A 58 -11.48 11.41 -10.57
C GLY A 58 -9.96 11.39 -10.55
N VAL A 59 -9.36 10.21 -10.33
CA VAL A 59 -7.90 10.04 -10.39
C VAL A 59 -7.37 10.35 -11.78
N ALA A 60 -8.00 9.82 -12.82
CA ALA A 60 -7.58 10.02 -14.20
C ALA A 60 -7.67 11.49 -14.63
N THR A 61 -8.73 12.20 -14.21
CA THR A 61 -8.95 13.61 -14.55
C THR A 61 -7.86 14.50 -13.96
N VAL A 62 -7.65 14.41 -12.65
CA VAL A 62 -6.61 15.22 -11.97
C VAL A 62 -5.21 14.76 -12.37
N GLY A 63 -4.99 13.46 -12.56
CA GLY A 63 -3.74 12.92 -13.07
C GLY A 63 -3.38 13.47 -14.46
N ALA A 64 -4.33 13.50 -15.39
CA ALA A 64 -4.14 14.09 -16.71
C ALA A 64 -3.82 15.60 -16.63
N LEU A 65 -4.50 16.33 -15.74
CA LEU A 65 -4.19 17.75 -15.50
C LEU A 65 -2.78 17.96 -14.95
N LEU A 66 -2.33 17.12 -14.02
CA LEU A 66 -0.97 17.18 -13.47
C LEU A 66 0.08 16.88 -14.54
N VAL A 67 -0.16 15.90 -15.40
CA VAL A 67 0.72 15.59 -16.54
C VAL A 67 0.73 16.75 -17.54
N ALA A 68 -0.42 17.32 -17.88
CA ALA A 68 -0.51 18.49 -18.77
C ALA A 68 0.22 19.71 -18.20
N ALA A 69 0.09 19.97 -16.89
CA ALA A 69 0.81 21.04 -16.22
C ALA A 69 2.32 20.79 -16.22
N SER A 70 2.75 19.57 -15.88
CA SER A 70 4.17 19.20 -15.87
C SER A 70 4.81 19.32 -17.26
N THR A 71 4.12 18.89 -18.30
CA THR A 71 4.60 18.97 -19.70
C THR A 71 4.65 20.40 -20.22
N LYS A 72 3.72 21.25 -19.78
CA LYS A 72 3.74 22.69 -20.10
C LYS A 72 4.92 23.41 -19.44
N ILE A 73 5.28 23.03 -18.21
CA ILE A 73 6.37 23.66 -17.45
C ILE A 73 7.74 23.15 -17.93
N SER A 74 7.89 21.83 -18.06
CA SER A 74 9.18 21.18 -18.29
C SER A 74 9.45 20.80 -19.76
N GLY A 75 8.47 21.01 -20.65
CA GLY A 75 8.53 20.63 -22.05
C GLY A 75 8.08 19.19 -22.33
N GLY A 76 7.67 18.91 -23.57
CA GLY A 76 7.12 17.60 -23.99
C GLY A 76 8.11 16.44 -23.91
N GLN A 77 9.42 16.72 -23.89
CA GLN A 77 10.47 15.71 -23.75
C GLN A 77 10.39 14.95 -22.43
N VAL A 78 9.79 15.53 -21.38
CA VAL A 78 9.60 14.85 -20.09
C VAL A 78 8.73 13.60 -20.22
N ILE A 79 7.79 13.56 -21.18
CA ILE A 79 6.90 12.40 -21.36
C ILE A 79 7.69 11.18 -21.84
N THR A 80 8.74 11.38 -22.64
CA THR A 80 9.54 10.30 -23.23
C THR A 80 10.79 10.00 -22.42
N GLU A 81 11.49 11.04 -21.95
CA GLU A 81 12.77 10.89 -21.26
C GLU A 81 12.59 10.40 -19.82
N TYR A 82 11.50 10.79 -19.12
CA TYR A 82 11.30 10.38 -17.73
C TYR A 82 11.01 8.87 -17.59
N PRO A 83 10.11 8.25 -18.38
CA PRO A 83 9.94 6.79 -18.35
C PRO A 83 11.17 6.04 -18.85
N ARG A 84 11.87 6.58 -19.87
CA ARG A 84 13.11 5.97 -20.37
C ARG A 84 14.18 5.95 -19.29
N PHE A 85 14.36 7.06 -18.58
CA PHE A 85 15.27 7.16 -17.45
C PHE A 85 14.90 6.21 -16.30
N LEU A 86 13.61 6.09 -15.95
CA LEU A 86 13.17 5.18 -14.88
C LEU A 86 13.26 3.69 -15.25
N LEU A 87 12.93 3.31 -16.49
CA LEU A 87 12.74 1.92 -16.89
C LEU A 87 13.94 1.32 -17.63
N LEU A 88 14.70 2.12 -18.37
CA LEU A 88 15.77 1.65 -19.27
C LEU A 88 17.17 1.99 -18.77
N ASP A 89 17.32 2.99 -17.89
CA ASP A 89 18.63 3.34 -17.33
C ASP A 89 18.98 2.40 -16.17
N ARG A 90 19.79 1.39 -16.49
CA ARG A 90 20.31 0.41 -15.51
C ARG A 90 21.18 1.07 -14.44
N THR A 91 21.88 2.15 -14.78
CA THR A 91 22.73 2.89 -13.85
C THR A 91 21.86 3.61 -12.84
N TYR A 92 20.76 4.23 -13.28
CA TYR A 92 19.77 4.79 -12.35
C TYR A 92 19.09 3.69 -11.51
N GLN A 93 18.74 2.54 -12.07
CA GLN A 93 18.16 1.44 -11.28
C GLN A 93 19.14 0.83 -10.26
N GLN A 94 20.44 0.91 -10.49
CA GLN A 94 21.47 0.48 -9.55
C GLN A 94 21.78 1.56 -8.49
N ILE A 95 21.76 2.84 -8.86
CA ILE A 95 22.07 3.97 -7.97
C ILE A 95 20.84 4.43 -7.18
N ALA A 96 19.69 4.61 -7.84
CA ALA A 96 18.38 4.87 -7.23
C ALA A 96 17.72 3.60 -6.68
N GLY A 97 18.27 2.42 -7.02
CA GLY A 97 18.01 1.15 -6.35
C GLY A 97 18.63 1.10 -4.96
N PHE A 98 18.24 2.04 -4.10
CA PHE A 98 18.36 1.96 -2.66
C PHE A 98 18.25 0.49 -2.19
N ALA A 99 19.16 0.08 -1.33
CA ALA A 99 19.32 -1.30 -0.86
C ALA A 99 17.96 -1.95 -0.52
N PRO A 100 17.51 -2.97 -1.31
CA PRO A 100 16.24 -3.63 -1.08
C PRO A 100 16.13 -4.27 0.29
N GLU A 101 17.25 -4.59 0.95
CA GLU A 101 17.27 -5.06 2.33
C GLU A 101 16.66 -4.08 3.34
N TYR A 102 16.54 -2.79 2.97
CA TYR A 102 15.90 -1.75 3.77
C TYR A 102 14.42 -1.52 3.44
N MET A 103 13.83 -2.34 2.57
CA MET A 103 12.44 -2.19 2.15
C MET A 103 11.52 -3.21 2.82
N PRO A 104 10.59 -2.81 3.71
CA PRO A 104 9.69 -3.73 4.41
C PRO A 104 8.49 -4.13 3.53
N ASN A 105 8.74 -4.56 2.29
CA ASN A 105 7.74 -4.94 1.30
C ASN A 105 8.12 -6.30 0.66
N ILE A 106 7.32 -6.75 -0.31
CA ILE A 106 7.55 -8.01 -1.04
C ILE A 106 8.93 -8.03 -1.71
N ARG A 107 9.36 -6.89 -2.28
CA ARG A 107 10.67 -6.76 -2.93
C ARG A 107 11.82 -7.01 -1.98
N GLY A 108 11.84 -6.31 -0.84
CA GLY A 108 12.91 -6.47 0.14
C GLY A 108 12.91 -7.86 0.75
N LEU A 109 11.73 -8.43 1.03
CA LEU A 109 11.64 -9.78 1.59
C LEU A 109 12.19 -10.85 0.64
N LEU A 110 11.86 -10.79 -0.65
CA LEU A 110 12.40 -11.69 -1.68
C LEU A 110 13.90 -11.50 -1.89
N TYR A 111 14.37 -10.25 -1.89
CA TYR A 111 15.79 -9.96 -1.98
C TYR A 111 16.56 -10.55 -0.80
N LEU A 112 16.07 -10.36 0.44
CA LEU A 112 16.66 -10.91 1.65
C LEU A 112 16.65 -12.46 1.65
N ALA A 113 15.53 -13.07 1.27
CA ALA A 113 15.38 -14.53 1.21
C ALA A 113 16.36 -15.18 0.22
N THR A 114 16.65 -14.48 -0.88
CA THR A 114 17.55 -14.97 -1.95
C THR A 114 18.98 -14.47 -1.79
N LYS A 115 19.25 -13.63 -0.78
CA LYS A 115 20.54 -12.97 -0.53
C LYS A 115 21.08 -12.24 -1.78
N GLY A 116 20.20 -11.65 -2.57
CA GLY A 116 20.56 -10.96 -3.81
C GLY A 116 21.12 -11.85 -4.92
N ARG A 117 21.02 -13.19 -4.83
CA ARG A 117 21.61 -14.12 -5.80
C ARG A 117 20.77 -14.32 -7.06
N LEU A 118 19.52 -13.91 -7.06
CA LEU A 118 18.65 -14.03 -8.23
C LEU A 118 18.97 -12.97 -9.28
N PRO A 119 18.95 -13.32 -10.58
CA PRO A 119 18.95 -12.35 -11.66
C PRO A 119 17.83 -11.32 -11.50
N VAL A 120 18.12 -10.06 -11.79
CA VAL A 120 17.18 -8.92 -11.63
C VAL A 120 15.85 -9.17 -12.32
N ALA A 121 15.85 -9.78 -13.52
CA ALA A 121 14.64 -10.11 -14.26
C ALA A 121 13.75 -11.14 -13.54
N ILE A 122 14.37 -12.18 -12.94
CA ILE A 122 13.64 -13.22 -12.21
C ILE A 122 13.07 -12.64 -10.91
N LEU A 123 13.88 -11.88 -10.16
CA LEU A 123 13.43 -11.20 -8.95
C LEU A 123 12.27 -10.24 -9.26
N GLY A 124 12.39 -9.44 -10.32
CA GLY A 124 11.34 -8.53 -10.77
C GLY A 124 10.04 -9.26 -11.13
N GLY A 125 10.14 -10.39 -11.84
CA GLY A 125 9.00 -11.24 -12.16
C GLY A 125 8.30 -11.78 -10.90
N LEU A 126 9.07 -12.30 -9.94
CA LEU A 126 8.50 -12.77 -8.66
C LEU A 126 7.84 -11.64 -7.88
N VAL A 127 8.49 -10.48 -7.77
CA VAL A 127 7.93 -9.29 -7.11
C VAL A 127 6.60 -8.90 -7.74
N ALA A 128 6.53 -8.86 -9.08
CA ALA A 128 5.32 -8.54 -9.79
C ALA A 128 4.21 -9.56 -9.51
N ILE A 129 4.51 -10.87 -9.59
CA ILE A 129 3.54 -11.94 -9.31
C ILE A 129 2.99 -11.83 -7.88
N PHE A 130 3.85 -11.78 -6.86
CA PHE A 130 3.41 -11.72 -5.47
C PHE A 130 2.67 -10.42 -5.14
N SER A 131 3.08 -9.29 -5.75
CA SER A 131 2.37 -8.01 -5.60
C SER A 131 0.98 -8.09 -6.23
N LEU A 132 0.86 -8.62 -7.45
CA LEU A 132 -0.43 -8.82 -8.11
C LEU A 132 -1.34 -9.77 -7.32
N VAL A 133 -0.79 -10.84 -6.73
CA VAL A 133 -1.55 -11.74 -5.85
C VAL A 133 -2.06 -10.99 -4.62
N ALA A 134 -1.24 -10.18 -3.95
CA ALA A 134 -1.65 -9.40 -2.79
C ALA A 134 -2.79 -8.41 -3.14
N LEU A 135 -2.65 -7.66 -4.25
CA LEU A 135 -3.66 -6.72 -4.73
C LEU A 135 -4.95 -7.44 -5.17
N TRP A 136 -4.82 -8.57 -5.86
CA TRP A 136 -5.97 -9.39 -6.25
C TRP A 136 -6.70 -9.96 -5.03
N LEU A 137 -5.98 -10.43 -4.00
CA LEU A 137 -6.58 -10.89 -2.75
C LEU A 137 -7.31 -9.75 -2.02
N ALA A 138 -6.76 -8.54 -2.02
CA ALA A 138 -7.45 -7.37 -1.47
C ALA A 138 -8.75 -7.08 -2.23
N ALA A 139 -8.70 -7.06 -3.57
CA ALA A 139 -9.88 -6.86 -4.41
C ALA A 139 -10.91 -8.00 -4.27
N LYS A 140 -10.47 -9.26 -4.23
CA LYS A 140 -11.36 -10.42 -4.06
C LYS A 140 -12.10 -10.38 -2.73
N ASN A 141 -11.41 -9.98 -1.66
CA ASN A 141 -12.02 -9.88 -0.33
C ASN A 141 -12.74 -8.55 -0.09
N TRP A 142 -12.74 -7.62 -1.04
CA TRP A 142 -13.45 -6.34 -0.89
C TRP A 142 -14.95 -6.55 -0.76
N GLN A 143 -15.54 -5.96 0.28
CA GLN A 143 -16.97 -5.94 0.53
C GLN A 143 -17.41 -4.52 0.87
N ASP A 144 -18.31 -3.95 0.08
CA ASP A 144 -18.79 -2.57 0.29
C ASP A 144 -19.50 -2.39 1.65
N ARG A 145 -20.18 -3.44 2.14
CA ARG A 145 -20.77 -3.46 3.49
C ARG A 145 -19.73 -3.31 4.60
N HIS A 146 -18.51 -3.80 4.37
CA HIS A 146 -17.37 -3.67 5.28
C HIS A 146 -16.30 -2.78 4.65
N PHE A 147 -16.73 -1.61 4.15
CA PHE A 147 -15.89 -0.63 3.47
C PHE A 147 -14.64 -0.29 4.28
N SER A 148 -14.78 0.02 5.58
CA SER A 148 -13.66 0.34 6.48
C SER A 148 -12.54 -0.70 6.43
N LEU A 149 -12.89 -1.97 6.61
CA LEU A 149 -11.94 -3.08 6.62
C LEU A 149 -11.38 -3.35 5.22
N SER A 150 -12.21 -3.23 4.18
CA SER A 150 -11.80 -3.43 2.79
C SER A 150 -10.80 -2.36 2.33
N PHE A 151 -11.01 -1.11 2.75
CA PHE A 151 -10.07 -0.01 2.55
C PHE A 151 -8.75 -0.29 3.27
N SER A 152 -8.79 -0.70 4.55
CA SER A 152 -7.59 -1.04 5.31
C SER A 152 -6.80 -2.18 4.67
N ALA A 153 -7.47 -3.27 4.28
CA ALA A 153 -6.85 -4.39 3.59
C ALA A 153 -6.20 -3.97 2.26
N SER A 154 -6.85 -3.06 1.52
CA SER A 154 -6.31 -2.51 0.27
C SER A 154 -5.07 -1.66 0.48
N LEU A 155 -5.03 -0.89 1.57
CA LEU A 155 -3.86 -0.08 1.91
C LEU A 155 -2.69 -0.94 2.40
N PHE A 156 -2.94 -2.00 3.18
CA PHE A 156 -1.90 -2.98 3.53
C PHE A 156 -1.33 -3.66 2.27
N ALA A 157 -2.20 -4.11 1.35
CA ALA A 157 -1.77 -4.70 0.08
C ALA A 157 -0.97 -3.71 -0.80
N THR A 158 -1.39 -2.45 -0.82
CA THR A 158 -0.68 -1.36 -1.51
C THR A 158 0.74 -1.18 -0.97
N LEU A 159 0.91 -1.18 0.35
CA LEU A 159 2.22 -1.08 0.98
C LEU A 159 3.10 -2.30 0.67
N LEU A 160 2.55 -3.50 0.75
CA LEU A 160 3.26 -4.74 0.38
C LEU A 160 3.72 -4.74 -1.08
N ALA A 161 2.91 -4.20 -1.99
CA ALA A 161 3.15 -4.16 -3.43
C ALA A 161 4.00 -2.95 -3.89
N SER A 162 4.18 -1.94 -3.03
CA SER A 162 4.91 -0.72 -3.40
C SER A 162 6.40 -1.01 -3.67
N TYR A 163 6.98 -0.41 -4.70
CA TYR A 163 8.34 -0.76 -5.16
C TYR A 163 9.46 -0.19 -4.27
N HIS A 164 9.26 0.99 -3.68
CA HIS A 164 10.18 1.64 -2.73
C HIS A 164 9.49 1.98 -1.40
N LEU A 165 9.20 0.98 -0.56
CA LEU A 165 8.74 1.24 0.80
C LEU A 165 9.93 1.45 1.73
N TYR A 166 9.92 2.51 2.55
CA TYR A 166 10.94 2.70 3.60
C TYR A 166 10.32 2.90 4.98
N ASN A 167 11.17 2.89 6.00
CA ASN A 167 10.80 3.10 7.40
C ASN A 167 9.92 4.33 7.63
N TYR A 168 10.22 5.45 6.97
CA TYR A 168 9.43 6.68 7.10
C TYR A 168 8.08 6.62 6.39
N ASP A 169 7.89 5.73 5.42
CA ASP A 169 6.60 5.53 4.74
C ASP A 169 5.65 4.63 5.55
N LEU A 170 6.17 3.89 6.54
CA LEU A 170 5.35 3.09 7.46
C LEU A 170 4.39 3.95 8.29
N THR A 171 4.57 5.27 8.33
CA THR A 171 3.58 6.20 8.91
C THR A 171 2.21 6.04 8.24
N LEU A 172 2.16 5.58 6.97
CA LEU A 172 0.91 5.33 6.27
C LEU A 172 0.11 4.17 6.89
N LEU A 173 0.75 3.25 7.64
CA LEU A 173 0.09 2.17 8.38
C LEU A 173 -0.77 2.66 9.54
N LEU A 174 -0.54 3.90 10.03
CA LEU A 174 -1.35 4.48 11.11
C LEU A 174 -2.83 4.50 10.75
N LEU A 175 -3.18 4.87 9.51
CA LEU A 175 -4.56 4.94 9.05
C LEU A 175 -5.27 3.57 9.03
N PRO A 176 -4.78 2.54 8.31
CA PRO A 176 -5.48 1.26 8.22
C PRO A 176 -5.51 0.53 9.57
N ILE A 177 -4.48 0.70 10.42
CA ILE A 177 -4.46 0.18 11.79
C ILE A 177 -5.52 0.88 12.65
N ALA A 178 -5.59 2.22 12.62
CA ALA A 178 -6.59 2.98 13.38
C ALA A 178 -8.01 2.57 12.99
N ILE A 179 -8.28 2.38 11.69
CA ILE A 179 -9.58 1.92 11.19
C ILE A 179 -9.90 0.51 11.71
N VAL A 180 -8.98 -0.44 11.60
CA VAL A 180 -9.19 -1.83 12.05
C VAL A 180 -9.41 -1.88 13.57
N CYS A 181 -8.59 -1.18 14.35
CA CYS A 181 -8.75 -1.07 15.80
C CYS A 181 -10.09 -0.43 16.17
N GLY A 182 -10.51 0.62 15.45
CA GLY A 182 -11.82 1.26 15.66
C GLY A 182 -13.00 0.30 15.41
N GLU A 183 -12.96 -0.46 14.33
CA GLU A 183 -13.98 -1.49 14.02
C GLU A 183 -14.02 -2.59 15.09
N LEU A 184 -12.86 -3.03 15.58
CA LEU A 184 -12.78 -4.04 16.64
C LEU A 184 -13.25 -3.51 17.99
N ALA A 185 -12.95 -2.24 18.31
CA ALA A 185 -13.42 -1.57 19.52
C ALA A 185 -14.94 -1.44 19.52
N GLN A 186 -15.56 -1.02 18.40
CA GLN A 186 -17.02 -0.96 18.25
C GLN A 186 -17.69 -2.32 18.48
N ARG A 187 -17.01 -3.42 18.10
CA ARG A 187 -17.50 -4.79 18.29
C ARG A 187 -17.15 -5.39 19.66
N ARG A 188 -16.54 -4.62 20.56
CA ARG A 188 -16.00 -5.08 21.87
C ARG A 188 -15.05 -6.27 21.77
N ARG A 189 -14.31 -6.38 20.64
CA ARG A 189 -13.38 -7.48 20.35
C ARG A 189 -11.91 -7.04 20.30
N LEU A 190 -11.62 -5.80 20.72
CA LEU A 190 -10.26 -5.26 20.68
C LEU A 190 -9.26 -6.11 21.49
N LEU A 191 -9.69 -6.65 22.64
CA LEU A 191 -8.87 -7.53 23.49
C LEU A 191 -8.85 -8.99 23.01
N SER A 192 -9.69 -9.36 22.03
CA SER A 192 -9.81 -10.72 21.51
C SER A 192 -9.08 -10.89 20.17
N ILE A 193 -8.19 -9.96 19.81
CA ILE A 193 -7.38 -10.11 18.60
C ILE A 193 -6.38 -11.26 18.76
N PRO A 194 -6.08 -12.03 17.70
CA PRO A 194 -5.12 -13.12 17.76
C PRO A 194 -3.75 -12.61 18.24
N GLY A 195 -3.07 -13.37 19.11
CA GLY A 195 -1.77 -12.98 19.67
C GLY A 195 -0.72 -12.61 18.61
N ILE A 196 -0.76 -13.25 17.43
CA ILE A 196 0.12 -12.90 16.30
C ILE A 196 -0.14 -11.49 15.74
N THR A 197 -1.40 -11.01 15.76
CA THR A 197 -1.75 -9.65 15.34
C THR A 197 -1.27 -8.64 16.36
N THR A 198 -1.44 -8.93 17.66
CA THR A 198 -0.89 -8.10 18.74
C THR A 198 0.63 -8.01 18.66
N ALA A 199 1.32 -9.14 18.45
CA ALA A 199 2.76 -9.18 18.28
C ALA A 199 3.21 -8.36 17.06
N ALA A 200 2.49 -8.43 15.93
CA ALA A 200 2.78 -7.62 14.76
C ALA A 200 2.65 -6.11 15.03
N LEU A 201 1.61 -5.70 15.78
CA LEU A 201 1.44 -4.31 16.21
C LEU A 201 2.57 -3.87 17.14
N ILE A 202 2.89 -4.66 18.16
CA ILE A 202 3.99 -4.36 19.10
C ILE A 202 5.29 -4.19 18.32
N LEU A 203 5.61 -5.10 17.40
CA LEU A 203 6.83 -5.05 16.59
C LEU A 203 6.92 -3.77 15.76
N LEU A 204 5.81 -3.37 15.12
CA LEU A 204 5.73 -2.17 14.28
C LEU A 204 5.84 -0.85 15.08
N PHE A 205 5.39 -0.85 16.33
CA PHE A 205 5.37 0.35 17.19
C PHE A 205 6.50 0.38 18.21
N THR A 206 7.52 -0.49 18.09
CA THR A 206 8.68 -0.52 18.99
C THR A 206 9.92 0.05 18.28
N PRO A 207 10.30 1.33 18.51
CA PRO A 207 11.43 1.97 17.82
C PRO A 207 12.77 1.24 17.94
N PRO A 208 13.13 0.62 19.09
CA PRO A 208 14.35 -0.18 19.20
C PRO A 208 14.43 -1.31 18.17
N MET A 209 13.31 -1.95 17.82
CA MET A 209 13.28 -3.03 16.83
C MET A 209 13.58 -2.49 15.42
N HIS A 210 13.05 -1.32 15.07
CA HIS A 210 13.36 -0.67 13.80
C HIS A 210 14.85 -0.38 13.68
N ARG A 211 15.45 0.15 14.76
CA ARG A 211 16.89 0.43 14.81
C ARG A 211 17.71 -0.85 14.67
N LEU A 212 17.36 -1.91 15.41
CA LEU A 212 18.07 -3.18 15.38
C LEU A 212 18.08 -3.80 13.98
N LEU A 213 16.92 -3.85 13.31
CA LEU A 213 16.80 -4.43 11.98
C LEU A 213 17.50 -3.60 10.89
N LEU A 214 17.52 -2.26 11.04
CA LEU A 214 18.28 -1.37 10.15
C LEU A 214 19.80 -1.61 10.31
N LEU A 215 20.29 -1.72 11.54
CA LEU A 215 21.72 -1.95 11.82
C LEU A 215 22.22 -3.28 11.24
N HIS A 216 21.37 -4.31 11.23
CA HIS A 216 21.73 -5.63 10.73
C HIS A 216 21.45 -5.82 9.23
N GLY A 217 20.95 -4.78 8.52
CA GLY A 217 20.62 -4.90 7.09
C GLY A 217 19.53 -5.94 6.81
N VAL A 218 18.58 -6.12 7.72
CA VAL A 218 17.48 -7.09 7.60
C VAL A 218 16.11 -6.43 7.81
N TYR A 219 16.02 -5.12 7.56
CA TYR A 219 14.80 -4.35 7.78
C TYR A 219 13.62 -4.81 6.91
N ALA A 220 13.90 -5.46 5.78
CA ALA A 220 12.90 -6.14 4.97
C ALA A 220 12.02 -7.15 5.75
N LEU A 221 12.47 -7.68 6.89
CA LEU A 221 11.65 -8.54 7.76
C LEU A 221 10.42 -7.83 8.34
N MET A 222 10.41 -6.49 8.37
CA MET A 222 9.21 -5.71 8.72
C MET A 222 8.08 -5.84 7.67
N CYS A 223 8.31 -6.51 6.54
CA CYS A 223 7.24 -6.97 5.65
C CYS A 223 6.31 -8.00 6.35
N ILE A 224 6.84 -8.81 7.27
CA ILE A 224 6.09 -9.87 7.97
C ILE A 224 4.94 -9.30 8.82
N PRO A 225 5.15 -8.33 9.74
CA PRO A 225 4.04 -7.74 10.49
C PRO A 225 3.00 -7.08 9.57
N ILE A 226 3.40 -6.46 8.47
CA ILE A 226 2.45 -5.88 7.49
C ILE A 226 1.60 -6.98 6.83
N LEU A 227 2.22 -8.10 6.46
CA LEU A 227 1.53 -9.26 5.90
C LEU A 227 0.55 -9.88 6.91
N VAL A 228 0.93 -9.98 8.19
CA VAL A 228 0.04 -10.43 9.27
C VAL A 228 -1.17 -9.51 9.38
N LEU A 229 -0.98 -8.19 9.38
CA LEU A 229 -2.08 -7.22 9.43
C LEU A 229 -3.00 -7.32 8.21
N PHE A 230 -2.44 -7.49 7.01
CA PHE A 230 -3.20 -7.73 5.79
C PHE A 230 -4.10 -8.98 5.89
N ILE A 231 -3.52 -10.11 6.32
CA ILE A 231 -4.24 -11.38 6.46
C ILE A 231 -5.32 -11.27 7.55
N SER A 232 -5.01 -10.63 8.69
CA SER A 232 -5.96 -10.42 9.76
C SER A 232 -7.15 -9.55 9.31
N ALA A 233 -6.90 -8.47 8.57
CA ALA A 233 -7.98 -7.65 8.00
C ALA A 233 -8.85 -8.45 7.02
N ALA A 234 -8.24 -9.23 6.12
CA ALA A 234 -8.98 -10.08 5.18
C ALA A 234 -9.83 -11.16 5.89
N ARG A 235 -9.32 -11.75 6.98
CA ARG A 235 -10.07 -12.72 7.81
C ARG A 235 -11.25 -12.07 8.52
N LEU A 236 -11.08 -10.86 9.06
CA LEU A 236 -12.17 -10.11 9.72
C LEU A 236 -13.33 -9.81 8.76
N ILE A 237 -13.03 -9.47 7.50
CA ILE A 237 -14.06 -9.26 6.47
C ILE A 237 -14.85 -10.56 6.24
N ARG A 238 -14.16 -11.69 6.00
CA ARG A 238 -14.80 -13.00 5.77
C ARG A 238 -15.62 -13.49 6.95
N PHE A 239 -15.09 -13.39 8.17
CA PHE A 239 -15.79 -13.81 9.37
C PHE A 239 -17.11 -13.03 9.55
N SER A 240 -17.06 -11.71 9.32
CA SER A 240 -18.25 -10.85 9.42
C SER A 240 -19.32 -11.27 8.41
N SER A 241 -18.91 -11.58 7.17
CA SER A 241 -19.80 -12.09 6.13
C SER A 241 -20.46 -13.42 6.51
N ASN A 242 -19.69 -14.39 7.03
CA ASN A 242 -20.21 -15.72 7.36
C ASN A 242 -21.17 -15.69 8.56
N SER A 243 -20.88 -14.90 9.58
CA SER A 243 -21.75 -14.78 10.76
C SER A 243 -23.15 -14.25 10.44
N GLN A 244 -23.29 -13.47 9.35
CA GLN A 244 -24.56 -12.89 8.96
C GLN A 244 -25.35 -13.81 8.02
N ASN A 245 -24.69 -14.58 7.16
CA ASN A 245 -25.34 -15.60 6.35
C ASN A 245 -25.88 -16.77 7.19
N ALA A 246 -25.38 -16.97 8.41
CA ALA A 246 -25.89 -17.99 9.33
C ALA A 246 -27.16 -17.56 10.10
N ILE A 247 -27.55 -16.29 10.00
CA ILE A 247 -28.70 -15.70 10.71
C ILE A 247 -29.85 -15.36 9.73
N ALA A 248 -29.57 -15.33 8.42
CA ALA A 248 -30.53 -15.12 7.35
C ALA A 248 -31.04 -16.45 6.80
#